data_AF-X1RGC7-F1
#
_entry.id   AF-X1RGC7-F1
#
_cell.length_a   1.000
_cell.length_b   1.000
_cell.length_c   1.000
_cell.angle_alpha   90.00
_cell.angle_beta   90.00
_cell.angle_gamma   90.00
#
_symmetry.space_group_name_H-M   'P 1'
#
loop_
_entity.id
_entity.type
_entity.pdbx_description
1 polymer ?
#
loop_
_entity_poly.entity_id
_entity_poly.type
_entity_poly.pdbx_seq_one_letter_code
_entity_poly.pdbx_strand_id
1 'polypeptide(L)' 'MVMGIVIMEYSVSLFLILLGYKKGGFPPIVTAGVEGTNFVDPLPQALVITAIVISIASLALIISLCMRIYQK' A
#
# COMPACT_ATOMS: atom_id res chain seq x y z
N MET A 1 4.12 16.89 -11.66
CA MET A 1 3.46 15.62 -12.08
C MET A 1 3.84 14.46 -11.17
N VAL A 2 5.13 14.09 -11.06
CA VAL A 2 5.60 12.95 -10.25
C VAL A 2 5.07 12.97 -8.81
N MET A 3 5.21 14.11 -8.11
CA MET A 3 4.68 14.25 -6.74
C MET A 3 3.16 14.06 -6.63
N GLY A 4 2.39 14.47 -7.65
CA GLY A 4 0.94 14.29 -7.66
C GLY A 4 0.53 12.82 -7.80
N ILE A 5 1.28 12.05 -8.59
CA ILE A 5 1.09 10.60 -8.72
C ILE A 5 1.36 9.91 -7.38
N VAL A 6 2.48 10.26 -6.74
CA VAL A 6 2.85 9.72 -5.42
C VAL A 6 1.78 9.97 -4.36
N ILE A 7 1.25 11.20 -4.29
CA ILE A 7 0.18 11.53 -3.33
C ILE A 7 -1.10 10.74 -3.62
N MET A 8 -1.43 10.54 -4.89
CA MET A 8 -2.60 9.76 -5.31
C MET A 8 -2.46 8.28 -4.94
N GLU A 9 -1.30 7.68 -5.18
CA GLU A 9 -1.02 6.27 -4.81
C GLU A 9 -1.12 6.05 -3.30
N TYR A 10 -0.58 6.97 -2.49
CA TYR A 10 -0.74 6.92 -1.03
C TYR A 10 -2.20 7.09 -0.61
N SER A 11 -2.95 7.98 -1.26
CA SER A 11 -4.37 8.21 -0.98
C SER A 11 -5.20 6.94 -1.24
N VAL A 12 -4.96 6.26 -2.36
CA VAL A 12 -5.63 5.00 -2.69
C VAL A 12 -5.25 3.89 -1.72
N SER A 13 -3.97 3.80 -1.36
CA SER A 13 -3.49 2.80 -0.38
C SER A 13 -4.14 3.00 0.99
N LEU A 14 -4.24 4.26 1.46
CA LEU A 14 -4.94 4.59 2.70
C LEU A 14 -6.44 4.29 2.62
N PHE A 15 -7.08 4.60 1.49
CA PHE A 15 -8.48 4.28 1.27
C PHE A 15 -8.74 2.77 1.38
N LEU A 16 -7.87 1.93 0.79
CA LEU A 16 -7.98 0.48 0.90
C LEU A 16 -7.81 -0.03 2.34
N ILE A 17 -6.85 0.53 3.10
CA ILE A 17 -6.65 0.16 4.51
C ILE A 17 -7.90 0.49 5.33
N LEU A 18 -8.52 1.64 5.09
CA LEU A 18 -9.73 2.07 5.82
C LEU A 18 -10.91 1.11 5.60
N LEU A 19 -11.04 0.49 4.42
CA LEU A 19 -12.08 -0.51 4.13
C LEU A 19 -11.90 -1.79 4.95
N GLY A 20 -10.65 -2.18 5.24
CA GLY A 20 -10.33 -3.37 6.04
C GLY A 20 -10.34 -3.15 7.54
N TYR A 21 -10.47 -1.90 8.00
CA TYR A 21 -10.36 -1.56 9.42
C TYR A 21 -11.60 -1.98 10.20
N LYS A 22 -11.40 -2.86 11.20
CA LYS A 22 -12.44 -3.28 12.15
C LYS A 22 -12.09 -2.77 13.55
N LYS A 23 -13.00 -2.02 14.18
CA LYS A 23 -12.81 -1.48 15.54
C LYS A 23 -12.63 -2.62 16.55
N GLY A 24 -11.48 -2.65 17.23
CA GLY A 24 -11.13 -3.72 18.17
C GLY A 24 -10.67 -5.03 17.51
N GLY A 25 -10.37 -5.02 16.21
CA GLY A 25 -9.80 -6.16 15.51
C GLY A 25 -8.32 -6.36 15.85
N PHE A 26 -7.94 -7.61 16.09
CA PHE A 26 -6.53 -7.99 16.25
C PHE A 26 -5.81 -7.97 14.89
N PRO A 27 -4.52 -7.58 14.83
CA PRO A 27 -3.74 -7.66 13.60
C PRO A 27 -3.73 -9.11 13.09
N PRO A 28 -3.83 -9.35 11.77
CA PRO A 28 -4.03 -10.67 11.18
C PRO A 28 -2.72 -11.45 11.13
N ILE A 29 -2.12 -11.65 12.30
CA ILE A 29 -0.87 -12.36 12.52
C ILE A 29 -1.19 -13.48 13.50
N VAL A 30 -1.24 -14.70 12.99
CA VAL A 30 -1.51 -15.87 13.83
C VAL A 30 -0.30 -16.10 14.74
N THR A 31 -0.48 -15.88 16.04
CA THR A 31 0.54 -16.11 17.07
C THR A 31 0.03 -17.18 18.03
N ALA A 32 0.94 -17.96 18.63
CA ALA A 32 0.56 -18.97 19.62
C ALA A 32 -0.13 -18.29 20.82
N GLY A 33 -1.32 -18.77 21.22
CA GLY A 33 -2.11 -18.22 22.33
C GLY A 33 -3.19 -17.21 21.94
N VAL A 34 -3.43 -16.97 20.65
CA VAL A 34 -4.43 -15.99 20.15
C VAL A 34 -5.63 -16.71 19.51
N GLU A 35 -6.03 -17.85 20.08
CA GLU A 35 -7.20 -18.61 19.62
C GLU A 35 -8.50 -17.89 20.01
N GLY A 36 -9.34 -17.57 19.01
CA GLY A 36 -10.66 -16.96 19.24
C GLY A 36 -10.74 -15.42 19.15
N THR A 37 -9.68 -14.73 18.74
CA THR A 37 -9.74 -13.26 18.53
C THR A 37 -10.35 -12.89 17.18
N ASN A 38 -11.14 -11.81 17.17
CA ASN A 38 -11.62 -11.19 15.94
C ASN A 38 -10.44 -10.50 15.21
N PHE A 39 -9.92 -11.10 14.16
CA PHE A 39 -8.91 -10.48 13.30
C PHE A 39 -9.52 -9.40 12.38
N VAL A 40 -8.72 -8.41 12.02
CA VAL A 40 -9.03 -7.51 10.89
C VAL A 40 -8.89 -8.30 9.58
N ASP A 41 -9.56 -7.85 8.52
CA ASP A 41 -9.51 -8.52 7.23
C ASP A 41 -8.08 -8.48 6.66
N PRO A 42 -7.43 -9.64 6.39
CA PRO A 42 -6.09 -9.66 5.82
C PRO A 42 -6.07 -9.28 4.32
N LEU A 43 -7.21 -9.31 3.62
CA LEU A 43 -7.25 -9.09 2.17
C LEU A 43 -6.78 -7.69 1.78
N PRO A 44 -7.25 -6.58 2.40
CA PRO A 44 -6.77 -5.25 2.06
C PRO A 44 -5.27 -5.07 2.36
N GLN A 45 -4.76 -5.78 3.36
CA GLN A 45 -3.35 -5.70 3.75
C GLN A 45 -2.43 -6.34 2.71
N ALA A 46 -2.81 -7.50 2.17
CA ALA A 46 -2.10 -8.14 1.07
C ALA A 46 -2.16 -7.31 -0.22
N LEU A 47 -3.32 -6.69 -0.51
CA LEU A 47 -3.51 -5.84 -1.67
C LEU A 47 -2.62 -4.59 -1.61
N VAL A 48 -2.52 -3.95 -0.45
CA VAL A 48 -1.72 -2.73 -0.25
C VAL A 48 -0.22 -3.00 -0.38
N ILE A 49 0.29 -4.12 0.14
CA ILE A 49 1.72 -4.49 -0.06
C ILE A 49 2.04 -4.65 -1.55
N THR A 50 1.14 -5.27 -2.32
CA THR A 50 1.31 -5.42 -3.77
C THR A 50 1.29 -4.05 -4.46
N ALA A 51 0.35 -3.17 -4.08
CA ALA A 51 0.26 -1.82 -4.62
C ALA A 51 1.55 -1.01 -4.36
N ILE A 52 2.11 -1.07 -3.15
CA ILE A 52 3.35 -0.36 -2.80
C ILE A 52 4.53 -0.76 -3.71
N VAL A 53 4.68 -2.06 -3.99
CA VAL A 53 5.77 -2.54 -4.87
C VAL A 53 5.59 -2.01 -6.30
N ILE A 54 4.35 -2.02 -6.83
CA ILE A 54 4.02 -1.49 -8.16
C ILE A 54 4.29 0.02 -8.23
N SER A 55 3.93 0.76 -7.17
CA SER A 55 4.14 2.21 -7.08
C SER A 55 5.62 2.58 -7.10
N ILE A 56 6.47 1.88 -6.33
CA ILE A 56 7.92 2.11 -6.34
C ILE A 56 8.52 1.84 -7.73
N ALA A 57 8.11 0.73 -8.38
CA ALA A 57 8.58 0.40 -9.72
C ALA A 57 8.17 1.47 -10.76
N SER A 58 6.93 1.93 -10.71
CA SER A 58 6.40 2.96 -11.60
C SER A 58 7.08 4.31 -11.36
N LEU A 59 7.31 4.68 -10.11
CA LEU A 59 8.03 5.90 -9.73
C LEU A 59 9.46 5.90 -10.27
N ALA A 60 10.19 4.78 -10.14
CA ALA A 60 11.53 4.63 -10.67
C ALA A 60 11.57 4.80 -12.20
N LEU A 61 10.59 4.24 -12.91
CA LEU A 61 10.45 4.41 -14.36
C LEU A 61 10.22 5.87 -14.74
N ILE A 62 9.27 6.53 -14.08
CA ILE A 62 8.94 7.95 -14.34
C ILE A 62 10.15 8.85 -14.08
N ILE A 63 10.85 8.65 -12.97
CA ILE A 63 12.05 9.43 -12.63
C ILE A 63 13.15 9.19 -13.67
N SER A 64 13.40 7.93 -14.05
CA SER A 64 14.36 7.58 -15.10
C SER A 64 14.04 8.26 -16.42
N LEU A 65 12.77 8.29 -16.82
CA LEU A 65 12.31 8.99 -18.02
C LEU A 65 12.51 10.51 -17.91
N CYS A 66 12.16 11.11 -16.77
CA CYS A 66 12.38 12.55 -16.52
C CYS A 66 13.86 12.91 -16.63
N MET A 67 14.75 12.11 -16.03
CA MET A 67 16.20 12.32 -16.14
C MET A 67 16.68 12.21 -17.59
N ARG A 68 16.18 11.22 -18.35
CA ARG A 68 16.58 11.01 -19.75
C ARG A 68 16.08 12.10 -20.69
N ILE A 69 14.90 12.68 -20.42
CA ILE A 69 14.38 13.84 -21.15
C ILE A 69 15.21 15.08 -20.81
N TYR A 70 15.57 15.28 -19.54
CA TYR A 70 16.37 16.43 -19.12
C TYR A 70 17.82 16.41 -19.64
N GLN A 71 18.40 15.22 -19.82
CA GLN A 71 19.74 15.05 -20.40
C GLN A 71 19.79 15.25 -21.92
N LYS A 72 18.64 15.35 -22.59
CA LYS A 72 18.55 15.69 -24.02
C LYS A 72 18.25 17.17 -24.20
#